data_AF-F3UZW2-F1
#
_entry.id   AF-F3UZW2-F1
#
_cell.length_a   1.000
_cell.length_b   1.000
_cell.length_c   1.000
_cell.angle_alpha   90.00
_cell.angle_beta   90.00
_cell.angle_gamma   90.00
#
_symmetry.space_group_name_H-M   'P 1'
#
loop_
_entity.id
_entity.type
_entity.pdbx_description
1 polymer ?
#
loop_
_entity_poly.entity_id
_entity_poly.type
_entity_poly.pdbx_seq_one_letter_code
_entity_poly.pdbx_strand_id
1 'polypeptide(L)'
;MNNSQRNARLIEVTNNESLSRKILAESNERELDVLDLALQEPENKLLFIGSTDYYSICRINKESQASSKVIVLDYISGMSPMNWGEKLYKEAVQKYGLDDYSLYMRNTLAGREELLPLDF
;
A
#
# COMPACT_ATOMS: atom_id res chain seq x y z
N MET A 1 15.87 7.71 -3.97
CA MET A 1 15.64 8.89 -3.10
C MET A 1 16.69 8.88 -1.99
N ASN A 2 17.04 10.00 -1.34
CA ASN A 2 17.93 9.93 -0.17
C ASN A 2 17.13 9.62 1.13
N ASN A 3 17.82 9.15 2.18
CA ASN A 3 17.14 8.72 3.42
C ASN A 3 16.30 9.82 4.09
N SER A 4 16.77 11.08 4.08
CA SER A 4 16.05 12.20 4.69
C SER A 4 14.75 12.51 3.94
N GLN A 5 14.80 12.54 2.61
CA GLN A 5 13.63 12.74 1.75
C GLN A 5 12.63 11.58 1.89
N ARG A 6 13.14 10.34 1.92
CA ARG A 6 12.32 9.14 2.10
C ARG A 6 11.56 9.18 3.43
N ASN A 7 12.26 9.51 4.51
CA ASN A 7 11.64 9.62 5.84
C ASN A 7 10.58 10.72 5.87
N ALA A 8 10.84 11.89 5.29
CA ALA A 8 9.85 12.98 5.22
C ALA A 8 8.57 12.55 4.46
N ARG A 9 8.71 11.89 3.30
CA ARG A 9 7.57 11.40 2.52
C ARG A 9 6.81 10.27 3.23
N LEU A 10 7.49 9.38 3.94
CA LEU A 10 6.83 8.37 4.77
C LEU A 10 6.05 9.01 5.93
N ILE A 11 6.56 10.07 6.54
CA ILE A 11 5.85 10.78 7.60
C ILE A 11 4.55 11.35 7.06
N GLU A 12 4.55 11.91 5.86
CA GLU A 12 3.34 12.42 5.22
C GLU A 12 2.31 11.30 4.97
N VAL A 13 2.75 10.14 4.45
CA VAL A 13 1.87 8.99 4.17
C VAL A 13 1.32 8.32 5.44
N THR A 14 2.18 8.15 6.45
CA THR A 14 1.83 7.41 7.67
C THR A 14 1.23 8.30 8.76
N ASN A 15 1.43 9.61 8.66
CA ASN A 15 1.20 10.60 9.71
C ASN A 15 1.81 10.18 11.07
N ASN A 16 2.94 9.45 11.05
CA ASN A 16 3.57 8.89 12.24
C ASN A 16 5.10 8.76 12.07
N GLU A 17 5.85 9.63 12.73
CA GLU A 17 7.30 9.67 12.66
C GLU A 17 7.99 8.42 13.20
N SER A 18 7.51 7.90 14.34
CA SER A 18 8.10 6.70 14.94
C SER A 18 7.93 5.48 14.03
N LEU A 19 6.73 5.33 13.43
CA LEU A 19 6.45 4.24 12.51
C LEU A 19 7.25 4.40 11.21
N SER A 20 7.36 5.61 10.67
CA SER A 20 8.16 5.88 9.46
C SER A 20 9.60 5.45 9.63
N ARG A 21 10.23 5.79 10.76
CA ARG A 21 11.61 5.36 11.07
C ARG A 21 11.72 3.85 11.22
N LYS A 22 10.73 3.20 11.83
CA LYS A 22 10.66 1.74 11.97
C LYS A 22 10.59 1.05 10.62
N ILE A 23 9.71 1.50 9.72
CA ILE A 23 9.59 0.97 8.35
C ILE A 23 10.94 1.02 7.64
N LEU A 24 11.64 2.15 7.72
CA LEU A 24 12.96 2.31 7.08
C LEU A 24 14.04 1.39 7.67
N ALA A 25 13.98 1.11 8.97
CA ALA A 25 14.94 0.25 9.64
C ALA A 25 14.70 -1.24 9.35
N GLU A 26 13.44 -1.63 9.12
CA GLU A 26 13.04 -3.03 8.90
C GLU A 26 13.02 -3.43 7.41
N SER A 27 12.93 -2.45 6.50
CA SER A 27 12.90 -2.68 5.05
C SER A 27 14.25 -3.15 4.51
N ASN A 28 14.24 -4.15 3.62
CA ASN A 28 15.42 -4.54 2.85
C ASN A 28 15.62 -3.64 1.61
N GLU A 29 16.77 -3.75 0.93
CA GLU A 29 17.10 -2.90 -0.23
C GLU A 29 16.03 -2.94 -1.33
N ARG A 30 15.50 -4.12 -1.66
CA ARG A 30 14.47 -4.26 -2.70
C ARG A 30 13.17 -3.57 -2.31
N GLU A 31 12.77 -3.71 -1.04
CA GLU A 31 11.58 -3.04 -0.52
C GLU A 31 11.77 -1.51 -0.50
N LEU A 32 12.96 -1.04 -0.13
CA LEU A 32 13.30 0.39 -0.18
C LEU A 32 13.25 0.96 -1.61
N ASP A 33 13.68 0.20 -2.61
CA ASP A 33 13.61 0.61 -4.02
C ASP A 33 12.15 0.77 -4.49
N VAL A 34 11.30 -0.21 -4.17
CA VAL A 34 9.86 -0.16 -4.52
C VAL A 34 9.16 0.96 -3.74
N LEU A 35 9.49 1.13 -2.47
CA LEU A 35 8.97 2.21 -1.63
C LEU A 35 9.39 3.58 -2.17
N ASP A 36 10.63 3.75 -2.61
CA ASP A 36 11.12 4.99 -3.22
C ASP A 36 10.36 5.37 -4.48
N LEU A 37 9.98 4.38 -5.29
CA LEU A 37 9.15 4.60 -6.47
C LEU A 37 7.72 4.96 -6.08
N ALA A 38 7.17 4.35 -5.03
CA ALA A 38 5.83 4.67 -4.52
C ALA A 38 5.76 6.07 -3.92
N LEU A 39 6.74 6.49 -3.11
CA LEU A 39 6.74 7.78 -2.41
C LEU A 39 6.93 9.00 -3.32
N GLN A 40 7.37 8.78 -4.56
CA GLN A 40 7.42 9.81 -5.61
C GLN A 40 6.02 10.14 -6.14
N GLU A 41 5.04 9.25 -5.96
CA GLU A 41 3.67 9.52 -6.38
C GLU A 41 2.96 10.49 -5.41
N PRO A 42 1.91 11.18 -5.88
CA PRO A 42 1.05 11.97 -5.02
C PRO A 42 0.42 11.11 -3.91
N GLU A 43 0.23 11.68 -2.72
CA GLU A 43 -0.25 10.96 -1.53
C GLU A 43 -1.61 10.26 -1.76
N ASN A 44 -2.49 10.85 -2.57
CA ASN A 44 -3.80 10.27 -2.90
C ASN A 44 -3.72 8.99 -3.76
N LYS A 45 -2.54 8.61 -4.24
CA LYS A 45 -2.28 7.32 -4.89
C LYS A 45 -1.85 6.25 -3.91
N LEU A 46 -1.56 6.60 -2.65
CA LEU A 46 -1.08 5.67 -1.65
C LEU A 46 -2.17 5.38 -0.62
N LEU A 47 -2.35 4.09 -0.37
CA LEU A 47 -3.14 3.56 0.71
C LEU A 47 -2.19 3.21 1.86
N PHE A 48 -2.46 3.78 3.02
CA PHE A 48 -1.80 3.43 4.26
C PHE A 48 -2.83 3.07 5.32
N ILE A 49 -2.66 1.86 5.85
CA ILE A 49 -3.35 1.39 7.05
C ILE A 49 -2.33 0.78 7.99
N GLY A 50 -2.45 1.03 9.28
CA GLY A 50 -1.46 0.55 10.23
C GLY A 50 -1.74 0.96 11.66
N SER A 51 -1.10 0.24 12.56
CA SER A 51 -1.04 0.46 13.99
C SER A 51 0.42 0.38 14.45
N THR A 52 0.65 0.27 15.76
CA THR A 52 1.99 0.04 16.32
C THR A 52 2.56 -1.33 15.92
N ASP A 53 1.69 -2.33 15.74
CA ASP A 53 2.07 -3.74 15.57
C ASP A 53 2.14 -4.19 14.10
N TYR A 54 1.44 -3.49 13.21
CA TYR A 54 1.43 -3.80 11.79
C TYR A 54 1.23 -2.55 10.95
N TYR A 55 1.64 -2.61 9.68
CA TYR A 55 1.31 -1.60 8.69
C TYR A 55 1.15 -2.25 7.32
N SER A 56 0.48 -1.57 6.41
CA SER A 56 0.38 -1.94 5.00
C SER A 56 0.39 -0.67 4.16
N ILE A 57 1.35 -0.58 3.25
CA ILE A 57 1.43 0.48 2.24
C ILE A 57 1.15 -0.16 0.89
N CYS A 58 0.14 0.36 0.20
CA CYS A 58 -0.19 -0.04 -1.16
C CYS A 58 -0.31 1.17 -2.07
N ARG A 59 -0.09 0.99 -3.37
CA ARG A 59 -0.46 1.98 -4.38
C ARG A 59 -1.83 1.61 -4.97
N ILE A 60 -2.70 2.61 -5.11
CA ILE A 60 -4.06 2.47 -5.64
C ILE A 60 -4.03 2.76 -7.15
N ASN A 61 -4.18 1.70 -7.95
CA ASN A 61 -4.37 1.80 -9.38
C ASN A 61 -5.84 1.54 -9.72
N LYS A 62 -6.50 2.56 -10.29
CA LYS A 62 -7.86 2.43 -10.80
C LYS A 62 -7.77 1.87 -12.22
N GLU A 63 -8.26 0.65 -12.42
CA GLU A 63 -8.29 -0.01 -13.72
C GLU A 63 -9.75 -0.27 -14.12
N SER A 64 -10.04 -0.14 -15.42
CA SER A 64 -11.37 -0.48 -15.96
C SER A 64 -11.24 -1.81 -16.69
N GLN A 65 -11.92 -2.86 -16.22
CA GLN A 65 -12.01 -4.14 -16.94
C GLN A 65 -13.46 -4.43 -17.31
N ALA A 66 -13.72 -4.68 -18.60
CA ALA A 66 -14.99 -5.21 -19.11
C ALA A 66 -16.25 -4.57 -18.48
N SER A 67 -16.29 -3.23 -18.42
CA SER A 67 -17.40 -2.42 -17.85
C SER A 67 -17.56 -2.46 -16.33
N SER A 68 -16.65 -3.13 -15.61
CA SER A 68 -16.60 -3.17 -14.14
C SER A 68 -15.53 -2.21 -13.62
N LYS A 69 -15.85 -1.53 -12.51
CA LYS A 69 -14.90 -0.67 -11.79
C LYS A 69 -13.98 -1.54 -10.95
N VAL A 70 -12.69 -1.56 -11.27
CA VAL A 70 -11.69 -2.38 -10.57
C VAL A 70 -10.63 -1.49 -9.94
N ILE A 71 -10.20 -1.85 -8.74
CA ILE A 71 -9.01 -1.25 -8.12
C ILE A 71 -7.99 -2.34 -7.88
N VAL A 72 -6.78 -2.10 -8.39
CA VAL A 72 -5.61 -2.91 -8.12
C VAL A 72 -4.78 -2.21 -7.05
N LEU A 73 -4.59 -2.91 -5.94
CA LEU A 73 -3.69 -2.55 -4.86
C LEU A 73 -2.33 -3.17 -5.14
N ASP A 74 -1.41 -2.35 -5.63
CA ASP A 74 -0.01 -2.74 -5.76
C ASP A 74 0.60 -2.78 -4.35
N TYR A 75 0.95 -3.97 -3.87
CA TYR A 75 1.57 -4.14 -2.57
C TYR A 75 2.99 -3.57 -2.59
N ILE A 76 3.27 -2.57 -1.74
CA ILE A 76 4.55 -1.86 -1.67
C ILE A 76 5.38 -2.36 -0.48
N SER A 77 4.82 -2.32 0.74
CA SER A 77 5.57 -2.62 1.97
C SER A 77 4.66 -3.06 3.13
N GLY A 78 5.21 -3.87 4.04
CA GLY A 78 4.56 -4.30 5.29
C GLY A 78 3.71 -5.57 5.16
N MET A 79 2.47 -5.52 5.64
CA MET A 79 1.51 -6.62 5.55
C MET A 79 0.85 -6.62 4.17
N SER A 80 0.93 -7.74 3.45
CA SER A 80 0.22 -7.92 2.18
C SER A 80 -1.30 -7.77 2.36
N PRO A 81 -2.03 -7.14 1.42
CA PRO A 81 -3.49 -7.09 1.43
C PRO A 81 -4.19 -8.45 1.54
N MET A 82 -3.57 -9.51 1.04
CA MET A 82 -4.10 -10.88 1.15
C MET A 82 -4.14 -11.39 2.59
N ASN A 83 -3.33 -10.79 3.47
CA ASN A 83 -3.25 -11.14 4.89
C ASN A 83 -4.08 -10.19 5.77
N TRP A 84 -4.79 -9.23 5.18
CA TRP A 84 -5.70 -8.39 5.96
C TRP A 84 -6.80 -9.25 6.56
N GLY A 85 -7.19 -8.95 7.79
CA GLY A 85 -8.45 -9.48 8.34
C GLY A 85 -9.63 -8.65 7.84
N GLU A 86 -10.85 -9.19 7.94
CA GLU A 86 -12.10 -8.53 7.52
C GLU A 86 -12.24 -7.10 8.08
N LYS A 87 -11.86 -6.89 9.35
CA LYS A 87 -11.89 -5.56 9.98
C LYS A 87 -10.96 -4.57 9.28
N LEU A 88 -9.73 -4.99 8.99
CA LEU A 88 -8.72 -4.15 8.38
C LEU A 88 -9.07 -3.83 6.92
N TYR A 89 -9.61 -4.83 6.21
CA TYR A 89 -10.15 -4.65 4.88
C TYR A 89 -11.29 -3.60 4.86
N LYS A 90 -12.28 -3.73 5.76
CA LYS A 90 -13.38 -2.75 5.87
C LYS A 90 -12.88 -1.34 6.21
N GLU A 91 -11.91 -1.22 7.10
CA GLU A 91 -11.30 0.07 7.44
C GLU A 91 -10.64 0.71 6.22
N ALA A 92 -9.87 -0.06 5.45
CA ALA A 92 -9.23 0.41 4.22
C ALA A 92 -10.27 0.85 3.18
N VAL A 93 -11.32 0.05 2.97
CA VAL A 93 -12.41 0.35 2.04
C VAL A 93 -13.11 1.65 2.41
N GLN A 94 -13.46 1.83 3.68
CA GLN A 94 -14.15 3.04 4.16
C GLN A 94 -13.25 4.28 4.10
N LYS A 95 -12.00 4.17 4.55
CA LYS A 95 -11.05 5.28 4.60
C LYS A 95 -10.72 5.82 3.21
N TYR A 96 -10.67 4.94 2.20
CA TYR A 96 -10.25 5.29 0.84
C TYR A 96 -11.39 5.28 -0.20
N GLY A 97 -12.64 5.04 0.23
CA GLY A 97 -13.83 5.05 -0.65
C GLY A 97 -13.76 4.01 -1.76
N LEU A 98 -13.51 2.75 -1.39
CA LEU A 98 -13.27 1.63 -2.31
C LEU A 98 -14.49 0.69 -2.44
N ASP A 99 -15.61 1.05 -1.86
CA ASP A 99 -16.82 0.23 -1.68
C ASP A 99 -17.53 -0.15 -2.99
N ASP A 100 -17.44 0.71 -4.01
CA ASP A 100 -18.02 0.47 -5.34
C ASP A 100 -17.09 -0.33 -6.29
N TYR A 101 -15.97 -0.86 -5.80
CA TYR A 101 -14.91 -1.43 -6.63
C TYR A 101 -14.61 -2.89 -6.27
N SER A 102 -14.41 -3.72 -7.29
CA SER A 102 -13.77 -5.01 -7.09
C SER A 102 -12.29 -4.80 -6.82
N LEU A 103 -11.79 -5.33 -5.70
CA LEU A 103 -10.42 -5.14 -5.26
C LEU A 103 -9.54 -6.33 -5.63
N TYR A 104 -8.39 -6.05 -6.21
CA TYR A 104 -7.34 -7.01 -6.51
C TYR A 104 -6.03 -6.54 -5.90
N MET A 105 -5.12 -7.47 -5.67
CA MET A 105 -3.76 -7.21 -5.24
C MET A 105 -2.78 -7.60 -6.35
N ARG A 106 -1.73 -6.80 -6.53
CA ARG A 106 -0.57 -7.14 -7.34
C ARG A 106 0.69 -7.09 -6.49
N ASN A 107 1.48 -8.16 -6.49
CA ASN A 107 2.67 -8.24 -5.64
C ASN A 107 3.91 -7.69 -6.36
N THR A 108 4.21 -6.40 -6.14
CA THR A 108 5.36 -5.74 -6.76
C THR A 108 6.70 -6.29 -6.23
N LEU A 109 6.74 -6.76 -4.98
CA LEU A 109 7.94 -7.36 -4.38
C LEU A 109 8.26 -8.76 -4.93
N ALA A 110 7.30 -9.47 -5.52
CA ALA A 110 7.54 -10.76 -6.15
C ALA A 110 8.01 -10.63 -7.61
N GLY A 111 7.86 -9.44 -8.21
CA GLY A 111 8.10 -9.24 -9.65
C GLY A 111 7.12 -10.00 -10.55
N ARG A 112 5.98 -10.44 -9.99
CA ARG A 112 4.90 -11.12 -10.71
C ARG A 112 3.74 -10.15 -10.86
N GLU A 113 3.24 -9.98 -12.09
CA GLU A 113 2.09 -9.12 -12.39
C GLU A 113 0.73 -9.82 -12.18
N GLU A 114 0.72 -10.93 -11.45
CA GLU A 114 -0.50 -11.67 -11.18
C GLU A 114 -1.46 -10.83 -10.31
N LEU A 115 -2.70 -10.70 -10.78
CA LEU A 115 -3.79 -10.07 -10.07
C LEU A 115 -4.51 -11.11 -9.22
N LEU A 116 -4.47 -10.91 -7.91
CA LEU A 116 -5.12 -11.79 -6.94
C LEU A 116 -6.36 -11.09 -6.39
N PRO A 117 -7.57 -11.68 -6.49
CA PRO A 117 -8.77 -11.05 -5.95
C PRO A 117 -8.68 -10.98 -4.42
N LEU A 118 -9.13 -9.86 -3.85
CA LEU A 118 -9.30 -9.66 -2.42
C LEU A 118 -10.76 -9.96 -2.06
N ASP A 119 -11.08 -11.25 -1.96
CA ASP A 119 -12.41 -11.72 -1.56
C ASP A 119 -12.45 -11.89 -0.02
N PHE A 120 -13.30 -11.09 0.65
CA PHE A 120 -13.54 -11.12 2.10
C PHE A 120 -15.02 -11.29 2.42
#